data_AF-A0A1H2L6H2-F1
#
_entry.id   AF-A0A1H2L6H2-F1
#
_cell.length_a   1.000
_cell.length_b   1.000
_cell.length_c   1.000
_cell.angle_alpha   90.00
_cell.angle_beta   90.00
_cell.angle_gamma   90.00
#
_symmetry.space_group_name_H-M   'P 1'
#
loop_
_entity.id
_entity.type
_entity.pdbx_description
1 polymer ?
#
loop_
_entity_poly.entity_id
_entity_poly.type
_entity_poly.pdbx_seq_one_letter_code
_entity_poly.pdbx_strand_id
1 'polypeptide(L)'
;MQGCDDGDGVRHAAESLRAARDALPDLAEQLDGAVRQRVDETSGAVEHAASASAGASAELRRELLGTAHEIRLIGTRMTAAREDAFTEVAHVLGEYADALDTLLRPADGAEPPVLSITPPPAPAPSIVTTAQDTALAQQHLPGVIAQRRAINQVVARFPPKLQELAKKLLFGQSSHAVERHGHHLRREHLTARVQWRLDPSGEDSWELNADGSVLSRRWNGEPHQVSTTGGRYTSPEAVAKPLIALLQAAGRTQADLDRYLDAKAKGKTRLKIFLRPADTGITPEDVSIVRAPGTDTDSGERMWKRTRQGAMDGHGEAPAVREHDAVRRGRHSGSMIMLVRRPHQPWRLVTSYYTDDPKHQMTYTEL
;
A
#
# COMPACT_ATOMS: atom_id res chain seq x y z
N MET A 1 48.34 34.07 -7.42
CA MET A 1 47.04 33.80 -8.07
C MET A 1 46.36 32.70 -7.27
N GLN A 2 45.54 33.10 -6.30
CA GLN A 2 44.64 32.19 -5.59
C GLN A 2 43.58 31.74 -6.60
N GLY A 3 43.56 30.44 -6.90
CA GLY A 3 42.50 29.84 -7.71
C GLY A 3 41.18 29.98 -6.97
N CYS A 4 40.18 30.54 -7.66
CA CYS A 4 38.83 30.74 -7.14
C CYS A 4 38.17 29.43 -6.71
N ASP A 5 37.31 29.57 -5.70
CA ASP A 5 36.35 28.64 -5.10
C ASP A 5 35.29 28.07 -6.08
N ASP A 6 35.65 27.79 -7.32
CA ASP A 6 34.68 27.36 -8.34
C ASP A 6 33.97 26.04 -7.96
N GLY A 7 34.61 25.20 -7.13
CA GLY A 7 34.03 23.97 -6.58
C GLY A 7 32.97 24.20 -5.49
N ASP A 8 32.99 25.32 -4.79
CA ASP A 8 32.05 25.59 -3.70
C ASP A 8 30.68 26.04 -4.23
N GLY A 9 30.63 26.77 -5.34
CA GLY A 9 29.39 27.13 -6.01
C GLY A 9 28.62 25.91 -6.55
N VAL A 10 29.33 24.96 -7.17
CA VAL A 10 28.73 23.73 -7.72
C VAL A 10 28.23 22.81 -6.59
N ARG A 11 28.99 22.69 -5.49
CA ARG A 11 28.55 21.94 -4.30
C ARG A 11 27.28 22.54 -3.71
N HIS A 12 27.25 23.86 -3.52
CA HIS A 12 26.09 24.57 -3.01
C HIS A 12 24.84 24.39 -3.89
N ALA A 13 25.02 24.36 -5.23
CA ALA A 13 23.92 24.09 -6.15
C ALA A 13 23.35 22.67 -5.99
N ALA A 14 24.22 21.65 -5.90
CA ALA A 14 23.79 20.27 -5.67
C ALA A 14 23.05 20.10 -4.32
N GLU A 15 23.56 20.72 -3.25
CA GLU A 15 22.90 20.76 -1.94
C GLU A 15 21.54 21.45 -2.00
N SER A 16 21.43 22.57 -2.74
CA SER A 16 20.17 23.30 -2.90
C SER A 16 19.11 22.50 -3.64
N LEU A 17 19.49 21.75 -4.68
CA LEU A 17 18.59 20.86 -5.41
C LEU A 17 18.07 19.71 -4.53
N ARG A 18 18.94 19.16 -3.67
CA ARG A 18 18.55 18.14 -2.67
C ARG A 18 17.59 18.71 -1.64
N ALA A 19 17.91 19.88 -1.08
CA ALA A 19 17.02 20.56 -0.14
C ALA A 19 15.64 20.84 -0.75
N ALA A 20 15.59 21.27 -2.03
CA ALA A 20 14.33 21.47 -2.74
C ALA A 20 13.55 20.16 -2.91
N ARG A 21 14.22 19.07 -3.28
CA ARG A 21 13.63 17.73 -3.38
C ARG A 21 13.10 17.25 -2.02
N ASP A 22 13.85 17.45 -0.96
CA ASP A 22 13.50 17.02 0.40
C ASP A 22 12.32 17.81 0.99
N ALA A 23 12.07 19.04 0.51
CA ALA A 23 10.93 19.86 0.89
C ALA A 23 9.61 19.48 0.18
N LEU A 24 9.65 18.73 -0.93
CA LEU A 24 8.46 18.36 -1.70
C LEU A 24 7.36 17.62 -0.89
N PRO A 25 7.67 16.69 0.04
CA PRO A 25 6.64 16.01 0.83
C PRO A 25 5.81 16.96 1.70
N ASP A 26 6.44 17.98 2.30
CA ASP A 26 5.76 18.96 3.15
C ASP A 26 4.88 19.89 2.31
N LEU A 27 5.39 20.32 1.15
CA LEU A 27 4.62 21.09 0.17
C LEU A 27 3.41 20.29 -0.34
N ALA A 28 3.57 18.97 -0.57
CA ALA A 28 2.49 18.09 -0.99
C ALA A 28 1.40 18.00 0.07
N GLU A 29 1.75 17.82 1.35
CA GLU A 29 0.77 17.77 2.44
C GLU A 29 0.02 19.11 2.59
N GLN A 30 0.71 20.25 2.49
CA GLN A 30 0.06 21.57 2.55
C GLN A 30 -0.94 21.76 1.41
N LEU A 31 -0.52 21.45 0.17
CA LEU A 31 -1.38 21.57 -1.02
C LEU A 31 -2.57 20.62 -0.96
N ASP A 32 -2.35 19.34 -0.68
CA ASP A 32 -3.42 18.35 -0.56
C ASP A 32 -4.34 18.68 0.63
N GLY A 33 -3.82 19.30 1.70
CA GLY A 33 -4.58 19.85 2.81
C GLY A 33 -5.55 20.95 2.38
N ALA A 34 -5.07 21.93 1.59
CA ALA A 34 -5.90 23.01 1.06
C ALA A 34 -6.96 22.49 0.07
N VAL A 35 -6.59 21.57 -0.83
CA VAL A 35 -7.54 20.92 -1.75
C VAL A 35 -8.61 20.17 -0.96
N ARG A 36 -8.22 19.38 0.04
CA ARG A 36 -9.15 18.65 0.91
C ARG A 36 -10.12 19.58 1.61
N GLN A 37 -9.64 20.67 2.18
CA GLN A 37 -10.50 21.65 2.86
C GLN A 37 -11.58 22.17 1.89
N ARG A 38 -11.18 22.60 0.69
CA ARG A 38 -12.12 23.13 -0.31
C ARG A 38 -13.13 22.10 -0.79
N VAL A 39 -12.69 20.86 -1.01
CA VAL A 39 -13.54 19.72 -1.37
C VAL A 39 -14.53 19.40 -0.25
N ASP A 40 -14.08 19.38 1.00
CA ASP A 40 -14.92 19.10 2.17
C ASP A 40 -15.98 20.20 2.36
N GLU A 41 -15.60 21.48 2.23
CA GLU A 41 -16.52 22.62 2.31
C GLU A 41 -17.60 22.54 1.22
N THR A 42 -17.20 22.29 -0.03
CA THR A 42 -18.12 22.27 -1.16
C THR A 42 -19.04 21.05 -1.13
N SER A 43 -18.48 19.86 -0.92
CA SER A 43 -19.27 18.62 -0.83
C SER A 43 -20.19 18.62 0.41
N GLY A 44 -19.71 19.14 1.54
CA GLY A 44 -20.52 19.28 2.76
C GLY A 44 -21.69 20.25 2.60
N ALA A 45 -21.54 21.34 1.85
CA ALA A 45 -22.64 22.24 1.53
C ALA A 45 -23.73 21.54 0.68
N VAL A 46 -23.33 20.71 -0.29
CA VAL A 46 -24.25 19.93 -1.12
C VAL A 46 -24.97 18.85 -0.30
N GLU A 47 -24.26 18.15 0.59
CA GLU A 47 -24.86 17.17 1.51
C GLU A 47 -25.83 17.81 2.51
N HIS A 48 -25.49 19.00 3.00
CA HIS A 48 -26.38 19.76 3.85
C HIS A 48 -27.67 20.13 3.12
N ALA A 49 -27.57 20.60 1.86
CA ALA A 49 -28.74 20.86 1.03
C ALA A 49 -29.60 19.60 0.79
N ALA A 50 -28.95 18.44 0.59
CA ALA A 50 -29.63 17.15 0.42
C ALA A 50 -30.41 16.72 1.68
N SER A 51 -29.88 17.08 2.85
CA SER A 51 -30.46 16.76 4.17
C SER A 51 -31.52 17.76 4.62
N ALA A 52 -31.32 19.05 4.36
CA ALA A 52 -32.20 20.15 4.77
C ALA A 52 -33.48 20.27 3.94
N SER A 53 -33.51 19.67 2.75
CA SER A 53 -34.67 19.68 1.86
C SER A 53 -35.79 18.76 2.38
N ALA A 54 -36.49 19.19 3.43
CA ALA A 54 -37.71 18.55 3.93
C ALA A 54 -38.79 18.59 2.82
N GLY A 55 -39.06 17.45 2.21
CA GLY A 55 -40.00 17.32 1.08
C GLY A 55 -39.35 17.13 -0.30
N ALA A 56 -38.01 17.16 -0.41
CA ALA A 56 -37.35 16.75 -1.64
C ALA A 56 -37.65 15.28 -1.96
N SER A 57 -37.79 14.98 -3.25
CA SER A 57 -37.90 13.60 -3.73
C SER A 57 -36.63 12.81 -3.39
N ALA A 58 -36.77 11.50 -3.23
CA ALA A 58 -35.62 10.61 -3.04
C ALA A 58 -34.61 10.71 -4.20
N GLU A 59 -35.11 11.01 -5.40
CA GLU A 59 -34.31 11.23 -6.61
C GLU A 59 -33.42 12.47 -6.50
N LEU A 60 -33.99 13.62 -6.13
CA LEU A 60 -33.21 14.85 -5.94
C LEU A 60 -32.15 14.69 -4.84
N ARG A 61 -32.49 13.99 -3.74
CA ARG A 61 -31.52 13.68 -2.69
C ARG A 61 -30.37 12.84 -3.23
N ARG A 62 -30.66 11.80 -4.02
CA ARG A 62 -29.66 10.94 -4.64
C ARG A 62 -28.76 11.73 -5.60
N GLU A 63 -29.32 12.60 -6.41
CA GLU A 63 -28.58 13.47 -7.34
C GLU A 63 -27.61 14.40 -6.61
N LEU A 64 -28.05 15.02 -5.51
CA LEU A 64 -27.19 15.88 -4.68
C LEU A 64 -26.06 15.09 -4.03
N LEU A 65 -26.35 13.91 -3.46
CA LEU A 65 -25.31 13.05 -2.88
C LEU A 65 -24.32 12.54 -3.95
N GLY A 66 -24.80 12.23 -5.16
CA GLY A 66 -23.94 11.92 -6.31
C GLY A 66 -23.06 13.11 -6.70
N THR A 67 -23.60 14.33 -6.69
CA THR A 67 -22.82 15.54 -6.96
C THR A 67 -21.73 15.78 -5.91
N ALA A 68 -22.05 15.60 -4.62
CA ALA A 68 -21.07 15.68 -3.54
C ALA A 68 -19.95 14.64 -3.70
N HIS A 69 -20.30 13.42 -4.16
CA HIS A 69 -19.34 12.37 -4.49
C HIS A 69 -18.43 12.72 -5.68
N GLU A 70 -18.98 13.26 -6.77
CA GLU A 70 -18.20 13.71 -7.94
C GLU A 70 -17.18 14.80 -7.57
N ILE A 71 -17.57 15.76 -6.72
CA ILE A 71 -16.65 16.78 -6.19
C ILE A 71 -15.45 16.13 -5.47
N ARG A 72 -15.69 15.05 -4.70
CA ARG A 72 -14.63 14.31 -4.03
C ARG A 72 -13.78 13.48 -4.99
N LEU A 73 -14.37 12.91 -6.04
CA LEU A 73 -13.63 12.23 -7.11
C LEU A 73 -12.66 13.20 -7.80
N ILE A 74 -13.12 14.41 -8.13
CA ILE A 74 -12.25 15.48 -8.67
C ILE A 74 -11.10 15.77 -7.72
N GLY A 75 -11.37 15.92 -6.43
CA GLY A 75 -10.34 16.07 -5.41
C GLY A 75 -9.28 14.96 -5.44
N THR A 76 -9.70 13.69 -5.50
CA THR A 76 -8.75 12.56 -5.58
C THR A 76 -7.95 12.55 -6.88
N ARG A 77 -8.52 13.02 -7.98
CA ARG A 77 -7.81 13.17 -9.27
C ARG A 77 -6.77 14.30 -9.18
N MET A 78 -7.07 15.38 -8.47
CA MET A 78 -6.12 16.47 -8.22
C MET A 78 -4.92 16.00 -7.37
N THR A 79 -5.16 15.27 -6.28
CA THR A 79 -4.05 14.75 -5.45
C THR A 79 -3.22 13.71 -6.21
N ALA A 80 -3.85 12.88 -7.04
CA ALA A 80 -3.15 11.94 -7.93
C ALA A 80 -2.27 12.67 -8.96
N ALA A 81 -2.79 13.69 -9.64
CA ALA A 81 -2.02 14.48 -10.60
C ALA A 81 -0.85 15.22 -9.93
N ARG A 82 -1.05 15.69 -8.70
CA ARG A 82 -0.01 16.31 -7.88
C ARG A 82 1.08 15.32 -7.48
N GLU A 83 0.75 14.05 -7.20
CA GLU A 83 1.75 12.99 -6.98
C GLU A 83 2.61 12.73 -8.22
N ASP A 84 1.97 12.66 -9.38
CA ASP A 84 2.67 12.44 -10.65
C ASP A 84 3.65 13.60 -10.93
N ALA A 85 3.18 14.84 -10.82
CA ALA A 85 4.00 16.03 -11.04
C ALA A 85 5.16 16.15 -10.02
N PHE A 86 4.91 15.88 -8.74
CA PHE A 86 5.95 15.97 -7.71
C PHE A 86 6.99 14.85 -7.86
N THR A 87 6.57 13.67 -8.33
CA THR A 87 7.49 12.58 -8.65
C THR A 87 8.39 12.95 -9.82
N GLU A 88 7.84 13.55 -10.87
CA GLU A 88 8.61 14.07 -12.00
C GLU A 88 9.62 15.15 -11.59
N VAL A 89 9.19 16.14 -10.79
CA VAL A 89 10.09 17.18 -10.26
C VAL A 89 11.19 16.57 -9.38
N ALA A 90 10.84 15.66 -8.47
CA ALA A 90 11.82 15.00 -7.61
C ALA A 90 12.87 14.22 -8.39
N HIS A 91 12.47 13.56 -9.49
CA HIS A 91 13.37 12.85 -10.40
C HIS A 91 14.37 13.82 -11.06
N VAL A 92 13.86 14.90 -11.66
CA VAL A 92 14.70 15.91 -12.33
C VAL A 92 15.68 16.56 -11.35
N LEU A 93 15.22 16.97 -10.16
CA LEU A 93 16.08 17.55 -9.13
C LEU A 93 17.19 16.58 -8.68
N GLY A 94 16.84 15.30 -8.55
CA GLY A 94 17.79 14.24 -8.19
C GLY A 94 18.88 14.04 -9.24
N GLU A 95 18.49 13.87 -10.51
CA GLU A 95 19.46 13.67 -11.60
C GLU A 95 20.39 14.87 -11.79
N TYR A 96 19.89 16.10 -11.67
CA TYR A 96 20.76 17.28 -11.70
C TYR A 96 21.74 17.33 -10.51
N ALA A 97 21.28 17.01 -9.29
CA ALA A 97 22.16 17.01 -8.13
C ALA A 97 23.29 15.97 -8.28
N ASP A 98 22.97 14.76 -8.75
CA ASP A 98 23.94 13.68 -8.95
C ASP A 98 24.93 14.00 -10.09
N ALA A 99 24.47 14.69 -11.13
CA ALA A 99 25.33 15.11 -12.23
C ALA A 99 26.30 16.22 -11.80
N LEU A 100 25.86 17.19 -10.99
CA LEU A 100 26.74 18.21 -10.41
C LEU A 100 27.80 17.58 -9.48
N ASP A 101 27.41 16.59 -8.66
CA ASP A 101 28.36 15.84 -7.83
C ASP A 101 29.39 15.09 -8.66
N THR A 102 28.99 14.55 -9.81
CA THR A 102 29.91 13.86 -10.72
C THR A 102 30.93 14.82 -11.32
N LEU A 103 30.53 16.05 -11.65
CA LEU A 103 31.44 17.11 -12.11
C LEU A 103 32.44 17.55 -11.04
N LEU A 104 32.10 17.40 -9.75
CA LEU A 104 32.98 17.71 -8.62
C LEU A 104 34.01 16.63 -8.32
N ARG A 105 33.89 15.42 -8.89
CA ARG A 105 34.88 14.35 -8.68
C ARG A 105 36.14 14.64 -9.49
N PRO A 106 37.35 14.38 -8.94
CA PRO A 106 38.59 14.56 -9.70
C PRO A 106 38.52 13.79 -11.01
N ALA A 107 38.68 14.48 -12.14
CA ALA A 107 38.71 13.85 -13.43
C ALA A 107 40.05 13.12 -13.58
N ASP A 108 40.04 11.79 -13.68
CA ASP A 108 41.21 10.98 -14.07
C ASP A 108 41.51 11.15 -15.58
N GLY A 109 41.55 12.39 -16.07
CA GLY A 109 41.73 12.72 -17.49
C GLY A 109 40.52 12.39 -18.39
N ALA A 110 39.37 12.05 -17.82
CA ALA A 110 38.13 11.81 -18.58
C ALA A 110 37.50 13.13 -19.02
N GLU A 111 36.91 13.15 -20.23
CA GLU A 111 36.11 14.28 -20.71
C GLU A 111 34.93 14.54 -19.76
N PRO A 112 34.58 15.82 -19.52
CA PRO A 112 33.44 16.15 -18.66
C PRO A 112 32.16 15.55 -19.22
N PRO A 113 31.35 14.85 -18.40
CA PRO A 113 30.13 14.21 -18.87
C PRO A 113 29.14 15.25 -19.40
N VAL A 114 28.52 14.95 -20.55
CA VAL A 114 27.40 15.72 -21.07
C VAL A 114 26.20 15.51 -20.15
N LEU A 115 25.66 16.60 -19.60
CA LEU A 115 24.45 16.56 -18.78
C LEU A 115 23.26 16.14 -19.65
N SER A 116 22.73 14.94 -19.39
CA SER A 116 21.52 14.44 -20.03
C SER A 116 20.60 13.88 -18.95
N ILE A 117 19.44 14.52 -18.77
CA ILE A 117 18.41 14.12 -17.82
C ILE A 117 17.49 13.14 -18.53
N THR A 118 17.36 11.95 -17.97
CA THR A 118 16.46 10.93 -18.51
C THR A 118 15.03 11.32 -18.11
N PRO A 119 14.06 11.32 -19.03
CA PRO A 119 12.67 11.55 -18.66
C PRO A 119 12.22 10.54 -17.58
N PRO A 120 11.47 10.97 -16.55
CA PRO A 120 10.96 10.03 -15.57
C PRO A 120 10.02 9.03 -16.23
N PRO A 121 9.96 7.78 -15.71
CA PRO A 121 9.01 6.81 -16.21
C PRO A 121 7.58 7.31 -15.99
N ALA A 122 6.75 7.23 -17.04
CA ALA A 122 5.33 7.59 -16.94
C ALA A 122 4.64 6.82 -15.79
N PRO A 123 3.68 7.44 -15.10
CA PRO A 123 2.90 6.75 -14.09
C PRO A 123 2.10 5.60 -14.71
N ALA A 124 1.91 4.52 -13.96
CA ALA A 124 1.08 3.41 -14.40
C ALA A 124 -0.37 3.89 -14.65
N PRO A 125 -1.09 3.31 -15.62
CA PRO A 125 -2.45 3.71 -15.92
C PRO A 125 -3.38 3.50 -14.71
N SER A 126 -4.28 4.47 -14.51
CA SER A 126 -5.34 4.39 -13.51
C SER A 126 -6.37 3.31 -13.87
N ILE A 127 -6.81 2.56 -12.86
CA ILE A 127 -7.85 1.54 -12.95
C ILE A 127 -9.03 1.99 -12.10
N VAL A 128 -10.22 1.99 -12.68
CA VAL A 128 -11.50 2.19 -11.99
C VAL A 128 -12.35 0.96 -12.27
N THR A 129 -12.95 0.41 -11.22
CA THR A 129 -13.89 -0.72 -11.33
C THR A 129 -15.22 -0.33 -10.75
N THR A 130 -16.28 -0.91 -11.28
CA THR A 130 -17.63 -0.77 -10.75
C THR A 130 -17.87 -1.76 -9.60
N ALA A 131 -18.97 -1.56 -8.86
CA ALA A 131 -19.40 -2.55 -7.88
C ALA A 131 -19.78 -3.89 -8.54
N GLN A 132 -20.30 -3.85 -9.78
CA GLN A 132 -20.63 -5.04 -10.57
C GLN A 132 -19.38 -5.82 -10.97
N ASP A 133 -18.30 -5.14 -11.38
CA ASP A 133 -17.01 -5.79 -11.63
C ASP A 133 -16.50 -6.50 -10.37
N THR A 134 -16.70 -5.89 -9.20
CA THR A 134 -16.35 -6.50 -7.92
C THR A 134 -17.23 -7.70 -7.59
N ALA A 135 -18.53 -7.64 -7.87
CA ALA A 135 -19.43 -8.78 -7.70
C ALA A 135 -19.00 -9.97 -8.60
N LEU A 136 -18.55 -9.70 -9.83
CA LEU A 136 -17.96 -10.71 -10.71
C LEU A 136 -16.65 -11.26 -10.15
N ALA A 137 -15.77 -10.39 -9.63
CA ALA A 137 -14.54 -10.82 -8.96
C ALA A 137 -14.82 -11.68 -7.72
N GLN A 138 -15.90 -11.41 -6.98
CA GLN A 138 -16.32 -12.18 -5.81
C GLN A 138 -16.69 -13.63 -6.17
N GLN A 139 -17.43 -13.83 -7.27
CA GLN A 139 -17.79 -15.18 -7.78
C GLN A 139 -16.56 -16.02 -8.17
N HIS A 140 -15.43 -15.35 -8.30
CA HIS A 140 -14.18 -15.84 -8.81
C HIS A 140 -13.08 -15.94 -7.74
N LEU A 141 -13.44 -15.71 -6.47
CA LEU A 141 -12.55 -15.87 -5.35
C LEU A 141 -12.10 -17.33 -5.19
N PRO A 142 -10.85 -17.57 -4.75
CA PRO A 142 -10.37 -18.92 -4.49
C PRO A 142 -11.15 -19.56 -3.34
N GLY A 143 -11.85 -20.66 -3.60
CA GLY A 143 -12.46 -21.46 -2.54
C GLY A 143 -11.43 -22.22 -1.68
N VAL A 144 -11.91 -22.83 -0.59
CA VAL A 144 -11.09 -23.52 0.43
C VAL A 144 -10.10 -24.53 -0.17
N ILE A 145 -10.49 -25.28 -1.21
CA ILE A 145 -9.61 -26.25 -1.88
C ILE A 145 -8.43 -25.55 -2.59
N ALA A 146 -8.70 -24.43 -3.28
CA ALA A 146 -7.69 -23.65 -3.97
C ALA A 146 -6.73 -22.98 -2.97
N GLN A 147 -7.26 -22.42 -1.88
CA GLN A 147 -6.47 -21.85 -0.78
C GLN A 147 -5.55 -22.90 -0.14
N ARG A 148 -6.08 -24.08 0.21
CA ARG A 148 -5.28 -25.19 0.74
C ARG A 148 -4.18 -25.64 -0.22
N ARG A 149 -4.47 -25.68 -1.52
CA ARG A 149 -3.45 -25.97 -2.55
C ARG A 149 -2.36 -24.90 -2.57
N ALA A 150 -2.74 -23.62 -2.53
CA ALA A 150 -1.79 -22.51 -2.50
C ALA A 150 -0.89 -22.58 -1.25
N ILE A 151 -1.44 -22.85 -0.07
CA ILE A 151 -0.66 -23.04 1.16
C ILE A 151 0.34 -24.19 1.01
N ASN A 152 -0.08 -25.34 0.49
CA ASN A 152 0.82 -26.48 0.28
C ASN A 152 1.95 -26.16 -0.69
N GLN A 153 1.68 -25.40 -1.77
CA GLN A 153 2.72 -24.93 -2.70
C GLN A 153 3.75 -24.04 -1.98
N VAL A 154 3.30 -23.16 -1.09
CA VAL A 154 4.18 -22.30 -0.28
C VAL A 154 5.01 -23.14 0.69
N VAL A 155 4.40 -24.07 1.43
CA VAL A 155 5.10 -24.97 2.36
C VAL A 155 6.20 -25.76 1.64
N ALA A 156 5.95 -26.23 0.42
CA ALA A 156 6.93 -26.97 -0.38
C ALA A 156 8.19 -26.15 -0.73
N ARG A 157 8.15 -24.81 -0.61
CA ARG A 157 9.32 -23.94 -0.83
C ARG A 157 10.20 -23.77 0.42
N PHE A 158 9.74 -24.20 1.58
CA PHE A 158 10.55 -24.17 2.80
C PHE A 158 11.64 -25.27 2.76
N PRO A 159 12.83 -25.01 3.32
CA PRO A 159 13.81 -26.06 3.60
C PRO A 159 13.14 -27.22 4.36
N PRO A 160 13.47 -28.49 4.08
CA PRO A 160 12.76 -29.65 4.66
C PRO A 160 12.60 -29.59 6.19
N LYS A 161 13.62 -29.09 6.89
CA LYS A 161 13.63 -28.96 8.35
C LYS A 161 12.66 -27.90 8.90
N LEU A 162 12.10 -27.03 8.05
CA LEU A 162 11.16 -25.97 8.42
C LEU A 162 9.72 -26.26 7.96
N GLN A 163 9.50 -27.26 7.09
CA GLN A 163 8.20 -27.48 6.44
C GLN A 163 7.08 -27.78 7.45
N GLU A 164 7.34 -28.60 8.48
CA GLU A 164 6.32 -28.90 9.49
C GLU A 164 5.91 -27.67 10.31
N LEU A 165 6.87 -26.81 10.68
CA LEU A 165 6.57 -25.56 11.37
C LEU A 165 5.82 -24.58 10.45
N ALA A 166 6.25 -24.45 9.19
CA ALA A 166 5.58 -23.61 8.20
C ALA A 166 4.13 -24.08 7.96
N LYS A 167 3.92 -25.39 7.84
CA LYS A 167 2.59 -26.00 7.71
C LYS A 167 1.71 -25.66 8.91
N LYS A 168 2.23 -25.81 10.14
CA LYS A 168 1.50 -25.46 11.36
C LYS A 168 1.10 -23.97 11.41
N LEU A 169 2.01 -23.08 11.00
CA LEU A 169 1.75 -21.64 11.00
C LEU A 169 0.72 -21.25 9.93
N LEU A 170 0.91 -21.72 8.69
CA LEU A 170 0.09 -21.34 7.55
C LEU A 170 -1.31 -21.98 7.56
N PHE A 171 -1.46 -23.19 8.08
CA PHE A 171 -2.78 -23.82 8.29
C PHE A 171 -3.43 -23.46 9.63
N GLY A 172 -2.78 -22.62 10.44
CA GLY A 172 -3.37 -22.15 11.69
C GLY A 172 -4.64 -21.35 11.41
N GLN A 173 -5.70 -21.59 12.18
CA GLN A 173 -7.01 -20.90 12.04
C GLN A 173 -6.97 -19.36 12.09
N SER A 174 -5.85 -18.79 12.52
CA SER A 174 -5.68 -17.33 12.59
C SER A 174 -4.93 -16.76 11.39
N SER A 175 -4.32 -17.61 10.57
CA SER A 175 -3.48 -17.21 9.45
C SER A 175 -4.34 -16.92 8.23
N HIS A 176 -4.15 -15.73 7.66
CA HIS A 176 -4.66 -15.33 6.35
C HIS A 176 -3.53 -14.87 5.43
N ALA A 177 -2.28 -15.27 5.73
CA ALA A 177 -1.09 -14.81 5.01
C ALA A 177 -1.13 -15.20 3.53
N VAL A 178 -1.61 -16.41 3.21
CA VAL A 178 -1.71 -16.88 1.82
C VAL A 178 -3.06 -16.47 1.24
N GLU A 179 -4.12 -16.59 2.01
CA GLU A 179 -5.51 -16.34 1.60
C GLU A 179 -5.73 -14.89 1.17
N ARG A 180 -5.09 -13.92 1.85
CA ARG A 180 -5.24 -12.48 1.56
C ARG A 180 -4.11 -11.87 0.74
N HIS A 181 -2.96 -12.53 0.66
CA HIS A 181 -1.73 -11.96 0.06
C HIS A 181 -0.94 -12.96 -0.80
N GLY A 182 -1.45 -14.15 -1.06
CA GLY A 182 -0.75 -15.20 -1.77
C GLY A 182 -0.78 -15.07 -3.29
N HIS A 183 0.11 -15.83 -3.94
CA HIS A 183 0.32 -15.88 -5.40
C HIS A 183 -0.89 -16.28 -6.23
N HIS A 184 -1.82 -17.01 -5.63
CA HIS A 184 -3.02 -17.49 -6.29
C HIS A 184 -4.12 -16.41 -6.45
N LEU A 185 -3.99 -15.27 -5.77
CA LEU A 185 -4.88 -14.13 -5.97
C LEU A 185 -4.62 -13.48 -7.32
N ARG A 186 -5.62 -12.88 -7.95
CA ARG A 186 -5.47 -12.21 -9.26
C ARG A 186 -5.48 -10.68 -9.08
N ARG A 187 -5.13 -9.94 -10.15
CA ARG A 187 -5.09 -8.47 -10.14
C ARG A 187 -6.46 -7.89 -9.78
N GLU A 188 -7.52 -8.44 -10.36
CA GLU A 188 -8.90 -8.04 -10.10
C GLU A 188 -9.29 -8.19 -8.62
N HIS A 189 -8.79 -9.23 -7.92
CA HIS A 189 -9.05 -9.39 -6.49
C HIS A 189 -8.39 -8.29 -5.66
N LEU A 190 -7.18 -7.84 -6.04
CA LEU A 190 -6.48 -6.75 -5.35
C LEU A 190 -7.15 -5.40 -5.60
N THR A 191 -7.54 -5.12 -6.85
CA THR A 191 -8.27 -3.91 -7.21
C THR A 191 -9.60 -3.84 -6.46
N ALA A 192 -10.40 -4.92 -6.49
CA ALA A 192 -11.65 -5.03 -5.76
C ALA A 192 -11.46 -4.89 -4.24
N ARG A 193 -10.38 -5.46 -3.69
CA ARG A 193 -10.03 -5.29 -2.28
C ARG A 193 -9.79 -3.83 -1.92
N VAL A 194 -8.98 -3.11 -2.69
CA VAL A 194 -8.66 -1.71 -2.38
C VAL A 194 -9.86 -0.80 -2.62
N GLN A 195 -10.49 -0.86 -3.79
CA GLN A 195 -11.59 0.03 -4.18
C GLN A 195 -12.91 -0.30 -3.46
N TRP A 196 -13.23 -1.57 -3.27
CA TRP A 196 -14.56 -1.99 -2.81
C TRP A 196 -14.54 -2.80 -1.51
N ARG A 197 -13.38 -2.95 -0.87
CA ARG A 197 -13.18 -3.69 0.39
C ARG A 197 -13.57 -5.17 0.29
N LEU A 198 -13.54 -5.76 -0.90
CA LEU A 198 -13.69 -7.21 -1.05
C LEU A 198 -12.57 -7.93 -0.29
N ASP A 199 -12.91 -8.90 0.55
CA ASP A 199 -11.92 -9.76 1.18
C ASP A 199 -11.60 -10.97 0.29
N PRO A 200 -10.39 -11.09 -0.26
CA PRO A 200 -10.03 -12.20 -1.14
C PRO A 200 -10.03 -13.57 -0.46
N SER A 201 -10.04 -13.63 0.88
CA SER A 201 -10.17 -14.89 1.61
C SER A 201 -11.60 -15.44 1.60
N GLY A 202 -12.60 -14.58 1.37
CA GLY A 202 -14.01 -14.91 1.47
C GLY A 202 -14.55 -15.02 2.90
N GLU A 203 -13.75 -14.71 3.92
CA GLU A 203 -14.21 -14.76 5.33
C GLU A 203 -15.04 -13.54 5.72
N ASP A 204 -14.63 -12.35 5.30
CA ASP A 204 -15.41 -11.13 5.51
C ASP A 204 -16.47 -11.01 4.41
N SER A 205 -17.69 -10.64 4.80
CA SER A 205 -18.82 -10.56 3.87
C SER A 205 -18.69 -9.35 2.96
N TRP A 206 -19.18 -9.51 1.74
CA TRP A 206 -19.31 -8.46 0.74
C TRP A 206 -20.62 -8.67 -0.04
N GLU A 207 -21.42 -7.63 -0.19
CA GLU A 207 -22.71 -7.69 -0.86
C GLU A 207 -22.99 -6.39 -1.62
N LEU A 208 -23.48 -6.53 -2.85
CA LEU A 208 -23.99 -5.43 -3.67
C LEU A 208 -25.52 -5.37 -3.53
N ASN A 209 -26.02 -4.24 -3.04
CA ASN A 209 -27.44 -3.97 -2.89
C ASN A 209 -28.08 -3.53 -4.22
N ALA A 210 -29.41 -3.64 -4.31
CA ALA A 210 -30.18 -3.25 -5.49
C ALA A 210 -30.10 -1.74 -5.81
N ASP A 211 -29.80 -0.91 -4.82
CA ASP A 211 -29.62 0.53 -4.98
C ASP A 211 -28.19 0.94 -5.40
N GLY A 212 -27.30 -0.05 -5.61
CA GLY A 212 -25.90 0.16 -5.99
C GLY A 212 -24.95 0.35 -4.82
N SER A 213 -25.44 0.42 -3.59
CA SER A 213 -24.60 0.46 -2.40
C SER A 213 -23.97 -0.91 -2.11
N VAL A 214 -22.86 -0.90 -1.37
CA VAL A 214 -22.04 -2.07 -1.06
C VAL A 214 -21.89 -2.21 0.45
N LEU A 215 -22.26 -3.37 0.97
CA LEU A 215 -21.98 -3.76 2.35
C LEU A 215 -20.70 -4.61 2.39
N SER A 216 -19.75 -4.22 3.24
CA SER A 216 -18.59 -5.06 3.54
C SER A 216 -18.34 -5.12 5.04
N ARG A 217 -18.50 -6.31 5.62
CA ARG A 217 -18.46 -6.53 7.08
C ARG A 217 -17.52 -7.66 7.43
N ARG A 218 -16.86 -7.50 8.56
CA ARG A 218 -16.10 -8.56 9.19
C ARG A 218 -17.03 -9.62 9.79
N TRP A 219 -16.47 -10.78 10.09
CA TRP A 219 -17.19 -11.85 10.81
C TRP A 219 -17.84 -11.42 12.13
N ASN A 220 -17.36 -10.33 12.75
CA ASN A 220 -17.90 -9.77 13.99
C ASN A 220 -18.90 -8.62 13.76
N GLY A 221 -19.34 -8.38 12.53
CA GLY A 221 -20.31 -7.35 12.15
C GLY A 221 -19.73 -5.95 11.92
N GLU A 222 -18.48 -5.71 12.32
CA GLU A 222 -17.81 -4.42 12.14
C GLU A 222 -17.48 -4.15 10.66
N PRO A 223 -17.41 -2.88 10.21
CA PRO A 223 -16.99 -2.55 8.87
C PRO A 223 -15.61 -3.14 8.54
N HIS A 224 -15.49 -3.78 7.38
CA HIS A 224 -14.19 -4.22 6.90
C HIS A 224 -13.32 -2.99 6.62
N GLN A 225 -12.09 -3.02 7.16
CA GLN A 225 -11.10 -1.96 6.97
C GLN A 225 -10.02 -2.46 6.04
N VAL A 226 -9.90 -1.82 4.87
CA VAL A 226 -8.83 -2.03 3.91
C VAL A 226 -8.08 -0.72 3.72
N SER A 227 -6.75 -0.80 3.65
CA SER A 227 -5.88 0.34 3.35
C SER A 227 -6.15 0.94 1.96
N THR A 228 -5.44 2.01 1.63
CA THR A 228 -5.34 2.57 0.27
C THR A 228 -4.37 1.78 -0.63
N THR A 229 -3.77 0.72 -0.07
CA THR A 229 -2.85 -0.19 -0.74
C THR A 229 -3.31 -1.63 -0.57
N GLY A 230 -3.02 -2.46 -1.56
CA GLY A 230 -3.27 -3.90 -1.53
C GLY A 230 -2.23 -4.61 -2.37
N GLY A 231 -1.71 -5.73 -1.87
CA GLY A 231 -0.66 -6.46 -2.54
C GLY A 231 -0.76 -7.97 -2.37
N ARG A 232 -0.18 -8.67 -3.33
CA ARG A 232 0.11 -10.11 -3.27
C ARG A 232 1.57 -10.36 -3.57
N TYR A 233 2.08 -11.46 -3.05
CA TYR A 233 3.29 -12.09 -3.59
C TYR A 233 2.94 -12.75 -4.93
N THR A 234 3.87 -12.83 -5.87
CA THR A 234 3.61 -13.32 -7.24
C THR A 234 3.85 -14.82 -7.41
N SER A 235 4.55 -15.47 -6.48
CA SER A 235 4.89 -16.89 -6.51
C SER A 235 4.85 -17.53 -5.12
N PRO A 236 4.73 -18.86 -5.01
CA PRO A 236 4.87 -19.56 -3.72
C PRO A 236 6.21 -19.26 -3.03
N GLU A 237 7.28 -19.14 -3.82
CA GLU A 237 8.63 -18.80 -3.39
C GLU A 237 8.67 -17.41 -2.75
N ALA A 238 8.05 -16.42 -3.40
CA ALA A 238 7.96 -15.06 -2.89
C ALA A 238 7.22 -14.99 -1.53
N VAL A 239 6.14 -15.76 -1.36
CA VAL A 239 5.43 -15.84 -0.06
C VAL A 239 6.34 -16.48 1.01
N ALA A 240 7.11 -17.51 0.64
CA ALA A 240 7.94 -18.26 1.58
C ALA A 240 9.16 -17.45 2.08
N LYS A 241 9.77 -16.61 1.22
CA LYS A 241 10.98 -15.80 1.54
C LYS A 241 10.94 -15.11 2.92
N PRO A 242 9.96 -14.23 3.24
CA PRO A 242 9.93 -13.54 4.53
C PRO A 242 9.74 -14.48 5.72
N LEU A 243 8.95 -15.54 5.55
CA LEU A 243 8.72 -16.53 6.61
C LEU A 243 9.96 -17.38 6.85
N ILE A 244 10.70 -17.76 5.80
CA ILE A 244 11.97 -18.47 5.92
C ILE A 244 12.99 -17.60 6.68
N ALA A 245 13.12 -16.30 6.33
CA ALA A 245 14.02 -15.38 7.01
C ALA A 245 13.70 -15.28 8.51
N LEU A 246 12.42 -15.12 8.87
CA LEU A 246 11.99 -15.12 10.27
C LEU A 246 12.33 -16.44 10.99
N LEU A 247 12.03 -17.59 10.39
CA LEU A 247 12.30 -18.89 11.00
C LEU A 247 13.81 -19.21 11.09
N GLN A 248 14.63 -18.69 10.17
CA GLN A 248 16.08 -18.81 10.25
C GLN A 248 16.64 -18.01 11.43
N ALA A 249 16.10 -16.82 11.69
CA ALA A 249 16.49 -16.00 12.83
C ALA A 249 15.97 -16.54 14.18
N ALA A 250 14.74 -17.07 14.19
CA ALA A 250 14.08 -17.51 15.41
C ALA A 250 14.45 -18.93 15.83
N GLY A 251 14.78 -19.80 14.88
CA GLY A 251 15.06 -21.22 15.10
C GLY A 251 14.04 -22.14 14.41
N ARG A 252 14.31 -23.45 14.44
CA ARG A 252 13.61 -24.43 13.57
C ARG A 252 12.39 -25.08 14.20
N THR A 253 12.11 -24.80 15.48
CA THR A 253 11.00 -25.41 16.23
C THR A 253 10.00 -24.34 16.69
N GLN A 254 8.78 -24.76 17.01
CA GLN A 254 7.79 -23.86 17.62
C GLN A 254 8.32 -23.23 18.93
N ALA A 255 9.03 -24.01 19.75
CA ALA A 255 9.54 -23.52 21.03
C ALA A 255 10.62 -22.44 20.85
N ASP A 256 11.47 -22.57 19.82
CA ASP A 256 12.47 -21.54 19.50
C ASP A 256 11.80 -20.28 18.96
N LEU A 257 10.81 -20.44 18.07
CA LEU A 257 9.99 -19.33 17.59
C LEU A 257 9.30 -18.60 18.74
N ASP A 258 8.65 -19.33 19.66
CA ASP A 258 7.95 -18.74 20.80
C ASP A 258 8.91 -17.97 21.72
N ARG A 259 10.10 -18.54 22.01
CA ARG A 259 11.14 -17.90 22.82
C ARG A 259 11.65 -16.61 22.17
N TYR A 260 11.91 -16.66 20.86
CA TYR A 260 12.36 -15.50 20.09
C TYR A 260 11.32 -14.38 20.10
N LEU A 261 10.05 -14.72 19.84
CA LEU A 261 8.96 -13.75 19.78
C LEU A 261 8.64 -13.17 21.17
N ASP A 262 8.72 -13.96 22.24
CA ASP A 262 8.54 -13.47 23.62
C ASP A 262 9.59 -12.41 23.98
N ALA A 263 10.86 -12.64 23.60
CA ALA A 263 11.93 -11.69 23.82
C ALA A 263 11.71 -10.38 23.04
N LYS A 264 11.29 -10.46 21.77
CA LYS A 264 11.00 -9.28 20.94
C LYS A 264 9.72 -8.54 21.37
N ALA A 265 8.69 -9.27 21.82
CA ALA A 265 7.38 -8.70 22.16
C ALA A 265 7.37 -7.90 23.47
N LYS A 266 8.33 -8.11 24.37
CA LYS A 266 8.44 -7.39 25.65
C LYS A 266 7.12 -7.37 26.43
N GLY A 267 6.46 -8.53 26.52
CA GLY A 267 5.18 -8.70 27.22
C GLY A 267 3.92 -8.40 26.40
N LYS A 268 4.04 -7.91 25.16
CA LYS A 268 2.89 -7.71 24.27
C LYS A 268 2.38 -9.05 23.72
N THR A 269 1.07 -9.14 23.48
CA THR A 269 0.40 -10.33 22.89
C THR A 269 0.20 -10.24 21.38
N ARG A 270 0.57 -9.11 20.77
CA ARG A 270 0.57 -8.89 19.32
C ARG A 270 1.91 -8.30 18.93
N LEU A 271 2.55 -8.92 17.94
CA LEU A 271 3.83 -8.50 17.42
C LEU A 271 3.74 -8.31 15.90
N LYS A 272 4.38 -7.25 15.42
CA LYS A 272 4.59 -6.97 14.01
C LYS A 272 6.09 -7.02 13.77
N ILE A 273 6.53 -7.90 12.88
CA ILE A 273 7.93 -8.02 12.47
C ILE A 273 8.06 -7.48 11.07
N PHE A 274 8.95 -6.52 10.87
CA PHE A 274 9.24 -5.93 9.58
C PHE A 274 10.58 -6.46 9.06
N LEU A 275 10.60 -6.89 7.81
CA LEU A 275 11.77 -7.42 7.14
C LEU A 275 12.00 -6.64 5.85
N ARG A 276 13.19 -6.06 5.69
CA ARG A 276 13.57 -5.31 4.49
C ARG A 276 13.81 -6.27 3.32
N PRO A 277 13.78 -5.79 2.07
CA PRO A 277 14.15 -6.58 0.90
C PRO A 277 15.50 -7.28 1.03
N ALA A 278 16.48 -6.63 1.66
CA ALA A 278 17.80 -7.19 1.92
C ALA A 278 17.77 -8.40 2.88
N ASP A 279 16.82 -8.45 3.82
CA ASP A 279 16.67 -9.54 4.79
C ASP A 279 15.98 -10.77 4.16
N THR A 280 15.13 -10.55 3.16
CA THR A 280 14.27 -11.58 2.57
C THR A 280 14.67 -12.00 1.17
N GLY A 281 15.50 -11.23 0.49
CA GLY A 281 15.79 -11.38 -0.94
C GLY A 281 14.57 -11.13 -1.83
N ILE A 282 13.64 -10.27 -1.40
CA ILE A 282 12.46 -9.91 -2.20
C ILE A 282 12.88 -8.92 -3.29
N THR A 283 12.46 -9.18 -4.52
CA THR A 283 12.70 -8.32 -5.69
C THR A 283 11.38 -7.72 -6.19
N PRO A 284 11.42 -6.75 -7.12
CA PRO A 284 10.21 -6.16 -7.71
C PRO A 284 9.29 -7.19 -8.38
N GLU A 285 9.84 -8.31 -8.86
CA GLU A 285 9.09 -9.37 -9.53
C GLU A 285 8.37 -10.30 -8.55
N ASP A 286 8.74 -10.29 -7.26
CA ASP A 286 8.15 -11.12 -6.22
C ASP A 286 6.82 -10.58 -5.68
N VAL A 287 6.50 -9.31 -5.96
CA VAL A 287 5.32 -8.63 -5.41
C VAL A 287 4.54 -7.89 -6.49
N SER A 288 3.22 -7.90 -6.37
CA SER A 288 2.31 -7.12 -7.20
C SER A 288 1.40 -6.33 -6.29
N ILE A 289 1.50 -5.00 -6.38
CA ILE A 289 0.81 -4.08 -5.49
C ILE A 289 0.00 -3.11 -6.33
N VAL A 290 -1.22 -2.85 -5.87
CA VAL A 290 -2.04 -1.72 -6.30
C VAL A 290 -2.13 -0.70 -5.17
N ARG A 291 -2.03 0.57 -5.52
CA ARG A 291 -2.10 1.71 -4.60
C ARG A 291 -3.00 2.79 -5.17
N ALA A 292 -3.77 3.43 -4.30
CA ALA A 292 -4.47 4.66 -4.60
C ALA A 292 -3.47 5.80 -4.86
N PRO A 293 -3.45 6.41 -6.06
CA PRO A 293 -2.63 7.59 -6.29
C PRO A 293 -3.13 8.78 -5.47
N GLY A 294 -2.23 9.71 -5.16
CA GLY A 294 -2.47 10.87 -4.32
C GLY A 294 -2.65 10.53 -2.84
N THR A 295 -2.18 9.37 -2.37
CA THR A 295 -2.29 8.93 -0.96
C THR A 295 -0.96 8.87 -0.24
N ASP A 296 0.08 9.49 -0.80
CA ASP A 296 1.38 9.78 -0.18
C ASP A 296 1.28 10.84 0.94
N THR A 297 0.19 11.61 0.96
CA THR A 297 -0.16 12.58 1.99
C THR A 297 -1.30 12.06 2.86
N ASP A 298 -1.37 12.49 4.12
CA ASP A 298 -2.46 12.11 5.03
C ASP A 298 -3.79 12.73 4.57
N SER A 299 -3.73 13.96 4.04
CA SER A 299 -4.89 14.65 3.49
C SER A 299 -5.43 13.96 2.23
N GLY A 300 -4.55 13.55 1.32
CA GLY A 300 -4.92 12.77 0.15
C GLY A 300 -5.47 11.38 0.51
N GLU A 301 -4.87 10.69 1.48
CA GLU A 301 -5.38 9.40 1.98
C GLU A 301 -6.79 9.52 2.56
N ARG A 302 -7.05 10.53 3.42
CA ARG A 302 -8.38 10.79 3.99
C ARG A 302 -9.41 11.14 2.93
N MET A 303 -9.02 11.91 1.92
CA MET A 303 -9.89 12.25 0.80
C MET A 303 -10.27 10.99 0.03
N TRP A 304 -9.28 10.19 -0.37
CA TRP A 304 -9.51 8.95 -1.11
C TRP A 304 -10.38 7.95 -0.34
N LYS A 305 -10.15 7.77 0.98
CA LYS A 305 -10.99 6.89 1.81
C LYS A 305 -12.44 7.36 1.90
N ARG A 306 -12.69 8.67 1.95
CA ARG A 306 -14.05 9.24 1.96
C ARG A 306 -14.73 9.09 0.60
N THR A 307 -14.01 9.35 -0.50
CA THR A 307 -14.52 9.09 -1.85
C THR A 307 -14.86 7.62 -2.04
N ARG A 308 -14.00 6.70 -1.58
CA ARG A 308 -14.32 5.27 -1.56
C ARG A 308 -15.60 4.96 -0.79
N GLN A 309 -15.79 5.59 0.38
CA GLN A 309 -17.02 5.38 1.15
C GLN A 309 -18.24 5.87 0.38
N GLY A 310 -18.19 7.05 -0.25
CA GLY A 310 -19.29 7.55 -1.09
C GLY A 310 -19.65 6.59 -2.24
N ALA A 311 -18.64 6.00 -2.89
CA ALA A 311 -18.87 4.96 -3.90
C ALA A 311 -19.56 3.71 -3.30
N MET A 312 -19.10 3.25 -2.12
CA MET A 312 -19.74 2.15 -1.41
C MET A 312 -21.16 2.50 -0.93
N ASP A 313 -21.48 3.77 -0.71
CA ASP A 313 -22.84 4.22 -0.37
C ASP A 313 -23.74 4.34 -1.61
N GLY A 314 -23.24 3.97 -2.79
CA GLY A 314 -23.98 3.97 -4.06
C GLY A 314 -24.04 5.34 -4.74
N HIS A 315 -23.12 6.26 -4.42
CA HIS A 315 -23.12 7.63 -4.96
C HIS A 315 -22.32 7.81 -6.25
N GLY A 316 -21.70 6.76 -6.79
CA GLY A 316 -21.01 6.79 -8.08
C GLY A 316 -19.78 5.89 -8.15
N GLU A 317 -18.82 6.27 -9.00
CA GLU A 317 -17.61 5.48 -9.24
C GLU A 317 -16.68 5.42 -8.03
N ALA A 318 -15.95 4.31 -7.87
CA ALA A 318 -14.86 4.24 -6.90
C ALA A 318 -13.66 5.10 -7.35
N PRO A 319 -12.90 5.69 -6.41
CA PRO A 319 -11.69 6.42 -6.76
C PRO A 319 -10.63 5.45 -7.32
N ALA A 320 -9.84 5.92 -8.29
CA ALA A 320 -8.90 5.08 -9.04
C ALA A 320 -7.79 4.45 -8.16
N VAL A 321 -7.19 3.38 -8.68
CA VAL A 321 -5.94 2.77 -8.18
C VAL A 321 -4.97 2.53 -9.33
N ARG A 322 -3.68 2.37 -9.03
CA ARG A 322 -2.61 2.10 -10.01
C ARG A 322 -1.71 0.98 -9.52
N GLU A 323 -1.05 0.29 -10.45
CA GLU A 323 0.07 -0.58 -10.08
C GLU A 323 1.20 0.25 -9.45
N HIS A 324 1.85 -0.32 -8.44
CA HIS A 324 2.89 0.37 -7.68
C HIS A 324 4.05 -0.57 -7.37
N ASP A 325 5.25 -0.23 -7.86
CA ASP A 325 6.48 -0.94 -7.54
C ASP A 325 7.03 -0.44 -6.19
N ALA A 326 6.49 -0.98 -5.09
CA ALA A 326 6.93 -0.60 -3.74
C ALA A 326 8.37 -1.02 -3.45
N VAL A 327 8.94 -1.98 -4.18
CA VAL A 327 10.32 -2.43 -3.94
C VAL A 327 11.30 -1.38 -4.46
N ARG A 328 11.11 -0.89 -5.69
CA ARG A 328 11.99 0.15 -6.26
C ARG A 328 11.65 1.56 -5.82
N ARG A 329 10.36 1.87 -5.64
CA ARG A 329 9.88 3.25 -5.40
C ARG A 329 9.48 3.52 -3.96
N GLY A 330 9.33 2.48 -3.13
CA GLY A 330 8.96 2.65 -1.72
C GLY A 330 10.10 3.25 -0.90
N ARG A 331 9.77 4.09 0.08
CA ARG A 331 10.77 4.73 0.95
C ARG A 331 11.22 3.81 2.08
N HIS A 332 10.30 3.01 2.60
CA HIS A 332 10.53 2.05 3.67
C HIS A 332 9.72 0.78 3.38
N SER A 333 10.14 0.09 2.31
CA SER A 333 9.44 -1.08 1.81
C SER A 333 9.94 -2.37 2.46
N GLY A 334 9.03 -3.33 2.63
CA GLY A 334 9.36 -4.60 3.28
C GLY A 334 8.17 -5.52 3.51
N SER A 335 8.48 -6.74 3.95
CA SER A 335 7.47 -7.72 4.36
C SER A 335 7.12 -7.51 5.83
N MET A 336 5.83 -7.33 6.10
CA MET A 336 5.26 -7.22 7.43
C MET A 336 4.64 -8.56 7.83
N ILE A 337 5.17 -9.19 8.87
CA ILE A 337 4.62 -10.41 9.47
C ILE A 337 3.94 -10.04 10.78
N MET A 338 2.66 -10.38 10.90
CA MET A 338 1.90 -10.18 12.14
C MET A 338 1.69 -11.51 12.85
N LEU A 339 2.05 -11.56 14.12
CA LEU A 339 1.79 -12.71 14.99
C LEU A 339 1.01 -12.28 16.23
N VAL A 340 0.22 -13.20 16.76
CA VAL A 340 -0.53 -13.02 18.01
C VAL A 340 -0.33 -14.21 18.94
N ARG A 341 -0.42 -13.94 20.24
CA ARG A 341 -0.37 -14.94 21.29
C ARG A 341 -1.57 -14.77 22.21
N ARG A 342 -2.29 -15.86 22.44
CA ARG A 342 -3.28 -15.94 23.54
C ARG A 342 -2.59 -16.46 24.81
N PRO A 343 -3.12 -16.15 26.00
CA PRO A 343 -2.57 -16.68 27.26
C PRO A 343 -2.35 -18.19 27.19
N HIS A 344 -1.16 -18.66 27.58
CA HIS A 344 -0.75 -20.07 27.60
C HIS A 344 -0.80 -20.79 26.24
N GLN A 345 -0.84 -20.06 25.13
CA GLN A 345 -0.81 -20.63 23.79
C GLN A 345 0.49 -20.24 23.07
N PRO A 346 0.93 -21.02 22.06
CA PRO A 346 2.04 -20.63 21.20
C PRO A 346 1.67 -19.40 20.37
N TRP A 347 2.69 -18.73 19.84
CA TRP A 347 2.49 -17.67 18.85
C TRP A 347 1.88 -18.24 17.57
N ARG A 348 0.94 -17.50 17.00
CA ARG A 348 0.22 -17.84 15.77
C ARG A 348 0.46 -16.77 14.74
N LEU A 349 0.71 -17.18 13.51
CA LEU A 349 0.72 -16.29 12.36
C LEU A 349 -0.70 -15.76 12.13
N VAL A 350 -0.81 -14.45 11.90
CA VAL A 350 -2.06 -13.80 11.50
C VAL A 350 -2.03 -13.46 10.03
N THR A 351 -0.98 -12.80 9.58
CA THR A 351 -0.82 -12.43 8.17
C THR A 351 0.65 -12.16 7.86
N SER A 352 1.00 -12.20 6.57
CA SER A 352 2.26 -11.75 6.01
C SER A 352 1.95 -11.02 4.71
N TYR A 353 2.36 -9.76 4.59
CA TYR A 353 2.14 -8.97 3.38
C TYR A 353 3.29 -8.00 3.12
N TYR A 354 3.47 -7.62 1.85
CA TYR A 354 4.43 -6.60 1.48
C TYR A 354 3.81 -5.21 1.55
N THR A 355 4.55 -4.23 2.04
CA THR A 355 4.08 -2.87 2.26
C THR A 355 5.21 -1.86 2.13
N ASP A 356 4.84 -0.58 2.08
CA ASP A 356 5.74 0.56 2.19
C ASP A 356 5.22 1.42 3.36
N ASP A 357 6.06 1.68 4.36
CA ASP A 357 5.74 2.55 5.50
C ASP A 357 6.55 3.86 5.45
N PRO A 358 6.30 4.73 4.45
CA PRO A 358 7.16 5.86 4.16
C PRO A 358 7.25 6.88 5.32
N LYS A 359 6.29 6.85 6.24
CA LYS A 359 6.17 7.77 7.38
C LYS A 359 6.43 7.09 8.73
N HIS A 360 6.88 5.82 8.74
CA HIS A 360 7.06 5.01 9.95
C HIS A 360 5.83 5.05 10.87
N GLN A 361 4.63 5.03 10.29
CA GLN A 361 3.36 5.13 11.01
C GLN A 361 3.01 3.83 11.74
N MET A 362 3.58 2.70 11.30
CA MET A 362 3.35 1.42 11.95
C MET A 362 4.38 1.17 13.04
N THR A 363 3.91 0.79 14.23
CA THR A 363 4.80 0.24 15.26
C THR A 363 5.11 -1.22 14.95
N TYR A 364 6.37 -1.51 14.64
CA TYR A 364 6.89 -2.87 14.43
C TYR A 364 8.27 -3.04 15.06
N THR A 365 8.78 -4.26 15.00
CA THR A 365 10.13 -4.64 15.35
C THR A 365 10.84 -5.10 14.08
N GLU A 366 12.00 -4.52 13.78
CA GLU A 366 12.84 -5.02 12.68
C GLU A 366 13.52 -6.32 13.10
N LEU A 367 13.74 -7.20 12.11
CA LEU A 367 14.34 -8.51 12.33
C LEU A 367 15.76 -8.41 12.90
#